data_AF-A0A3N6FL00-F1
#
_entry.id   AF-A0A3N6FL00-F1
#
_cell.length_a   1.000
_cell.length_b   1.000
_cell.length_c   1.000
_cell.angle_alpha   90.00
_cell.angle_beta   90.00
_cell.angle_gamma   90.00
#
_symmetry.space_group_name_H-M   'P 1'
#
loop_
_entity.id
_entity.type
_entity.pdbx_description
1 polymer ?
#
loop_
_entity_poly.entity_id
_entity_poly.type
_entity_poly.pdbx_seq_one_letter_code
_entity_poly.pdbx_strand_id
1 'polypeptide(L)' 'MAKSRHKKLENVRRYFKPSPEGRAELTSLLAPGDSRR' A
#
# COMPACT_ATOMS: atom_id res chain seq x y z
N MET A 1 -21.84 -0.02 -15.75
CA MET A 1 -20.77 -0.76 -15.05
C MET A 1 -19.71 0.22 -14.55
N ALA A 2 -19.51 0.35 -13.24
CA ALA A 2 -18.40 1.14 -12.71
C ALA A 2 -17.09 0.40 -13.03
N LYS A 3 -16.26 0.96 -13.91
CA LYS A 3 -14.91 0.42 -14.15
C LYS A 3 -14.10 0.69 -12.89
N SER A 4 -13.78 -0.35 -12.12
CA SER A 4 -12.89 -0.23 -10.96
C SER A 4 -11.59 0.44 -11.41
N ARG A 5 -11.31 1.61 -10.83
CA ARG A 5 -10.13 2.40 -11.18
C ARG A 5 -8.85 1.64 -10.84
N HIS A 6 -8.89 0.68 -9.93
CA HIS A 6 -7.73 -0.05 -9.44
C HIS A 6 -7.57 -1.46 -10.01
N LYS A 7 -8.37 -1.84 -11.02
CA LYS A 7 -8.31 -3.21 -11.57
C LYS A 7 -7.00 -3.51 -12.32
N LYS A 8 -6.37 -2.49 -12.88
CA LYS A 8 -5.09 -2.61 -13.59
C LYS A 8 -3.93 -2.16 -12.71
N LEU A 9 -2.81 -2.86 -12.79
CA LEU A 9 -1.60 -2.55 -12.03
C LEU A 9 -1.11 -1.11 -12.26
N GLU A 10 -1.16 -0.63 -13.50
CA GLU A 10 -0.82 0.76 -13.87
C GLU A 10 -1.61 1.79 -13.05
N ASN A 11 -2.87 1.52 -12.78
CA ASN A 11 -3.73 2.41 -12.01
C ASN A 11 -3.54 2.25 -10.51
N VAL A 12 -3.25 1.05 -10.02
CA VAL A 12 -2.86 0.84 -8.61
C VAL A 12 -1.64 1.69 -8.31
N ARG A 13 -0.59 1.64 -9.15
CA ARG A 13 0.62 2.46 -8.96
C ARG A 13 0.33 3.97 -9.00
N ARG A 14 -0.67 4.40 -9.78
CA ARG A 14 -1.03 5.81 -9.94
C ARG A 14 -1.89 6.35 -8.80
N TYR A 15 -2.82 5.55 -8.29
CA TYR A 15 -3.88 6.00 -7.37
C TYR A 15 -3.77 5.42 -5.96
N PHE A 16 -3.03 4.33 -5.76
CA PHE A 16 -2.77 3.81 -4.43
C PHE A 16 -1.76 4.70 -3.71
N LYS A 17 -2.28 5.63 -2.94
CA LYS A 17 -1.52 6.49 -2.03
C LYS A 17 -2.00 6.18 -0.61
N PRO A 18 -1.32 5.29 0.12
CA PRO A 18 -1.72 4.95 1.47
C PRO A 18 -1.70 6.19 2.36
N SER A 19 -2.60 6.23 3.36
CA SER A 19 -2.63 7.31 4.34
C SER A 19 -1.30 7.35 5.10
N PRO A 20 -0.94 8.47 5.74
CA PRO A 20 0.26 8.56 6.57
C PRO A 20 0.36 7.42 7.60
N GLU A 21 -0.76 7.06 8.23
CA GLU A 21 -0.87 5.96 9.21
C GLU A 21 -0.63 4.61 8.54
N GLY A 22 -1.29 4.35 7.40
CA GLY A 22 -1.08 3.11 6.65
C GLY A 22 0.34 2.98 6.11
N ARG A 23 1.00 4.09 5.77
CA ARG A 23 2.43 4.09 5.41
C ARG A 23 3.30 3.74 6.59
N ALA A 24 3.03 4.28 7.78
CA ALA A 24 3.79 3.99 8.99
C ALA A 24 3.66 2.50 9.39
N GLU A 25 2.45 1.95 9.32
CA GLU A 25 2.20 0.52 9.59
C GLU A 25 2.94 -0.38 8.60
N LEU A 26 2.83 -0.10 7.29
CA LEU A 26 3.55 -0.84 6.25
C LEU A 26 5.07 -0.74 6.42
N THR A 27 5.56 0.43 6.81
CA THR A 27 6.99 0.66 7.03
C THR A 27 7.46 -0.09 8.28
N SER A 28 6.67 -0.14 9.37
CA SER A 28 6.97 -0.95 10.55
C SER A 28 7.12 -2.41 10.16
N LEU A 29 6.10 -2.97 9.50
CA LEU A 29 6.08 -4.39 9.09
C LEU A 29 7.28 -4.78 8.21
N LEU A 30 7.69 -3.88 7.31
CA LEU A 30 8.76 -4.13 6.35
C LEU A 30 10.14 -3.67 6.84
N ALA A 31 10.21 -3.00 8.00
CA ALA A 31 11.48 -2.54 8.54
C ALA A 31 12.36 -3.75 8.89
N PRO A 32 13.64 -3.76 8.48
CA PRO A 32 14.59 -4.78 8.89
C PRO A 32 14.87 -4.64 10.39
N GLY A 33 14.01 -5.23 11.20
CA GLY A 33 13.97 -5.09 12.66
C GLY A 33 12.63 -5.49 13.28
N ASP A 34 11.53 -5.41 12.51
CA ASP A 34 10.19 -5.90 12.89
C ASP A 34 9.92 -7.31 12.33
N SER A 35 10.98 -8.09 12.12
CA SER A 35 10.86 -9.54 12.07
C SER A 35 10.60 -10.00 13.49
N ARG A 36 9.33 -9.97 13.92
CA ARG A 36 8.87 -10.64 15.14
C ARG A 36 9.44 -12.05 15.13
N ARG A 37 10.48 -12.23 15.93
CA ARG A 37 11.14 -13.49 16.22
C ARG A 37 10.47 -14.12 17.43
#